data_AF-A0A972F8A0-F1
#
_entry.id   AF-A0A972F8A0-F1
#
_cell.length_a   1.000
_cell.length_b   1.000
_cell.length_c   1.000
_cell.angle_alpha   90.00
_cell.angle_beta   90.00
_cell.angle_gamma   90.00
#
_symmetry.space_group_name_H-M   'P 1'
#
loop_
_entity.id
_entity.type
_entity.pdbx_description
1 polymer ?
#
loop_
_entity_poly.entity_id
_entity_poly.type
_entity_poly.pdbx_seq_one_letter_code
_entity_poly.pdbx_strand_id
1 'polypeptide(L)'
;MKTVVSTERSSGSDLRRGEFLPFLILVLLLVGGFVLHRHGAGQDGVQAAFSTIRLLLVEDSANRGDFVRYGWESLWPLYQWLRIAVPVVASWLLVRSYLTLIGSNGNWLLARFWPHNVLILGGDAQGRRLALEHRERGERVAVLTLDAANGANSELMQRGVKVFGGNALNLRNLKWLAGTRASVVYILAGVDSVNLKILDVLMRLHSEGGWRGTDKRSQICLVHIQDDFLAARVTDVNWLQRNGERCQVRVFNVWKNCARRLLSDDSLAPHCLVPRGVQPHVLMLGFSSLGRSILEQLAHLGHYPDRQRAMLTVASPDADTIEPRVHASFPVLTPNALAHGVHGHHLNPLIDISFISAPTDGLTTARLSRLPAVTIAYICTATLEEGIAATHSLLMTTPDQQFPIVLCTQDAVHTEVHRQINNYPRCHVFNAYDAGLKLEKNEPVLNEFTEREAAIVYLHFGQNSLVDSLAAQTRPRNGDSRSSVLLWDRTFNEHWFAAQEWERESSRDVVRHLHVKRHYFNQLEGEISEQDQRNLSELEHQRWCAERLLQGWRYAPNTDRSKRRHASLCAFHDLPIEEQNKDYTIVGVSRLLARARIASK
;
A
#
# COMPACT_ATOMS: atom_id res chain seq x y z
N MET A 1 -32.24 -2.59 27.67
CA MET A 1 -33.23 -1.53 27.37
C MET A 1 -33.02 -0.36 28.33
N LYS A 2 -32.12 0.57 27.97
CA LYS A 2 -32.01 1.94 28.52
C LYS A 2 -31.47 2.78 27.36
N THR A 3 -32.37 3.49 26.70
CA THR A 3 -32.09 4.42 25.62
C THR A 3 -31.29 5.60 26.16
N VAL A 4 -29.98 5.61 25.89
CA VAL A 4 -29.14 6.78 26.08
C VAL A 4 -29.19 7.57 24.78
N VAL A 5 -29.95 8.66 24.81
CA VAL A 5 -29.94 9.71 23.79
C VAL A 5 -28.54 10.31 23.78
N SER A 6 -27.73 9.87 22.81
CA SER A 6 -26.45 10.49 22.49
C SER A 6 -26.73 11.83 21.83
N THR A 7 -26.38 12.88 22.55
CA THR A 7 -26.39 14.25 22.02
C THR A 7 -25.28 14.33 20.98
N GLU A 8 -25.67 14.43 19.70
CA GLU A 8 -24.84 14.92 18.62
C GLU A 8 -24.36 16.35 18.97
N ARG A 9 -23.24 16.45 19.68
CA ARG A 9 -22.44 17.67 19.65
C ARG A 9 -21.71 17.69 18.32
N SER A 10 -22.38 18.26 17.34
CA SER A 10 -21.84 18.69 16.06
C SER A 10 -20.47 19.35 16.24
N SER A 11 -19.45 18.74 15.66
CA SER A 11 -18.09 19.26 15.51
C SER A 11 -18.04 20.38 14.45
N GLY A 12 -18.90 21.40 14.61
CA GLY A 12 -18.91 22.60 13.77
C GLY A 12 -17.71 23.54 13.97
N SER A 13 -16.68 23.13 14.72
CA SER A 13 -15.58 23.99 15.15
C SER A 13 -14.33 23.93 14.26
N ASP A 14 -14.06 22.83 13.54
CA ASP A 14 -12.79 22.70 12.80
C ASP A 14 -12.85 23.18 11.34
N LEU A 15 -14.03 23.18 10.71
CA LEU A 15 -14.25 23.84 9.40
C LEU A 15 -13.97 25.35 9.44
N ARG A 16 -13.96 25.96 10.63
CA ARG A 16 -13.70 27.39 10.79
C ARG A 16 -12.22 27.75 10.73
N ARG A 17 -11.25 26.88 11.06
CA ARG A 17 -9.85 27.32 11.25
C ARG A 17 -9.18 27.90 9.99
N GLY A 18 -9.48 27.37 8.80
CA GLY A 18 -8.92 27.86 7.53
C GLY A 18 -9.57 29.14 7.00
N GLU A 19 -10.80 29.45 7.44
CA GLU A 19 -11.59 30.62 7.00
C GLU A 19 -11.66 31.70 8.08
N PHE A 20 -11.31 31.34 9.32
CA PHE A 20 -11.26 32.25 10.46
C PHE A 20 -10.22 33.34 10.28
N LEU A 21 -9.04 33.02 9.73
CA LEU A 21 -7.98 34.02 9.53
C LEU A 21 -8.36 35.07 8.46
N PRO A 22 -8.82 34.72 7.24
CA PRO A 22 -9.32 35.71 6.27
C PRO A 22 -10.54 36.48 6.76
N PHE A 23 -11.46 35.83 7.50
CA PHE A 23 -12.60 36.50 8.11
C PHE A 23 -12.16 37.52 9.18
N LEU A 24 -11.21 37.15 10.04
CA LEU A 24 -10.63 38.05 11.03
C LEU A 24 -9.90 39.22 10.36
N ILE A 25 -9.17 38.98 9.27
CA ILE A 25 -8.55 40.03 8.46
C ILE A 25 -9.61 40.97 7.92
N LEU A 26 -10.72 40.46 7.35
CA LEU A 26 -11.80 41.32 6.86
C LEU A 26 -12.42 42.16 7.98
N VAL A 27 -12.65 41.58 9.17
CA VAL A 27 -13.16 42.31 10.34
C VAL A 27 -12.18 43.41 10.77
N LEU A 28 -10.88 43.13 10.81
CA LEU A 28 -9.85 44.13 11.14
C LEU A 28 -9.80 45.26 10.10
N LEU A 29 -9.92 44.93 8.81
CA LEU A 29 -9.98 45.92 7.74
C LEU A 29 -11.23 46.81 7.87
N LEU A 30 -12.40 46.22 8.19
CA LEU A 30 -13.63 47.00 8.41
C LEU A 30 -13.53 47.88 9.66
N VAL A 31 -12.94 47.40 10.76
CA VAL A 31 -12.67 48.23 11.96
C VAL A 31 -11.70 49.36 11.62
N GLY A 32 -10.62 49.09 10.86
CA GLY A 32 -9.70 50.10 10.38
C GLY A 32 -10.39 51.15 9.50
N GLY A 33 -11.27 50.70 8.60
CA GLY A 33 -12.12 51.57 7.78
C GLY A 33 -13.02 52.47 8.62
N PHE A 34 -13.65 51.93 9.67
CA PHE A 34 -14.48 52.70 10.59
C PHE A 34 -13.68 53.76 11.36
N VAL A 35 -12.51 53.41 11.87
CA VAL A 35 -11.64 54.34 12.59
C VAL A 35 -11.18 55.47 11.67
N LEU A 36 -10.78 55.16 10.43
CA LEU A 36 -10.35 56.17 9.45
C LEU A 36 -11.48 57.08 9.00
N HIS A 37 -12.71 56.59 8.82
CA HIS A 37 -13.84 57.47 8.52
C HIS A 37 -14.20 58.37 9.70
N ARG A 38 -14.18 57.83 10.93
CA ARG A 38 -14.55 58.58 12.14
C ARG A 38 -13.51 59.64 12.54
N HIS A 39 -12.24 59.28 12.56
CA HIS A 39 -11.17 60.15 13.07
C HIS A 39 -10.37 60.81 11.94
N GLY A 40 -10.16 60.12 10.81
CA GLY A 40 -9.42 60.64 9.67
C GLY A 40 -10.25 61.57 8.78
N ALA A 41 -11.47 61.17 8.42
CA ALA A 41 -12.40 61.97 7.62
C ALA A 41 -13.41 62.78 8.45
N GLY A 42 -13.37 62.68 9.78
CA GLY A 42 -14.19 63.46 10.71
C GLY A 42 -15.69 63.17 10.66
N GLN A 43 -16.09 61.96 10.24
CA GLN A 43 -17.50 61.57 10.11
C GLN A 43 -18.10 61.17 11.47
N ASP A 44 -19.40 61.45 11.64
CA ASP A 44 -20.16 60.98 12.82
C ASP A 44 -20.24 59.45 12.86
N GLY A 45 -20.52 58.87 14.03
CA GLY A 45 -20.45 57.41 14.22
C GLY A 45 -21.34 56.62 13.25
N VAL A 46 -22.53 57.13 12.94
CA VAL A 46 -23.46 56.50 11.98
C VAL A 46 -22.94 56.65 10.55
N GLN A 47 -22.40 57.82 10.20
CA GLN A 47 -21.84 58.09 8.87
C GLN A 47 -20.60 57.23 8.62
N ALA A 48 -19.70 57.12 9.60
CA ALA A 48 -18.51 56.30 9.51
C ALA A 48 -18.84 54.80 9.32
N ALA A 49 -19.88 54.29 9.99
CA ALA A 49 -20.36 52.92 9.79
C ALA A 49 -20.88 52.71 8.36
N PHE A 50 -21.70 53.63 7.87
CA PHE A 50 -22.26 53.56 6.53
C PHE A 50 -21.18 53.68 5.43
N SER A 51 -20.25 54.62 5.57
CA SER A 51 -19.11 54.82 4.67
C SER A 51 -18.15 53.62 4.65
N THR A 52 -18.03 52.90 5.76
CA THR A 52 -17.24 51.67 5.84
C THR A 52 -17.90 50.50 5.12
N ILE A 53 -19.23 50.38 5.19
CA ILE A 53 -19.98 49.38 4.41
C ILE A 53 -19.85 49.66 2.91
N ARG A 54 -19.88 50.95 2.50
CA ARG A 54 -19.68 51.36 1.11
C ARG A 54 -18.33 50.95 0.51
N LEU A 55 -17.30 50.74 1.34
CA LEU A 55 -16.04 50.17 0.87
C LEU A 55 -16.22 48.76 0.28
N LEU A 56 -17.19 47.96 0.73
CA LEU A 56 -17.48 46.65 0.14
C LEU A 56 -18.05 46.75 -1.27
N LEU A 57 -18.69 47.88 -1.59
CA LEU A 57 -19.30 48.16 -2.89
C LEU A 57 -18.35 48.91 -3.84
N VAL A 58 -17.10 49.14 -3.44
CA VAL A 58 -16.12 49.94 -4.21
C VAL A 58 -16.61 51.38 -4.43
N GLU A 59 -17.48 51.87 -3.55
CA GLU A 59 -17.94 53.26 -3.59
C GLU A 59 -16.98 54.15 -2.80
N ASP A 60 -16.64 55.30 -3.37
CA ASP A 60 -15.80 56.28 -2.70
C ASP A 60 -16.62 57.08 -1.67
N SER A 61 -16.17 57.08 -0.41
CA SER A 61 -16.90 57.64 0.73
C SER A 61 -16.12 58.69 1.53
N ALA A 62 -14.87 58.99 1.15
CA ALA A 62 -14.06 60.07 1.73
C ALA A 62 -12.92 60.50 0.78
N ASN A 63 -12.65 61.80 0.65
CA ASN A 63 -11.62 62.33 -0.24
C ASN A 63 -10.38 62.81 0.52
N ARG A 64 -9.24 62.97 -0.17
CA ARG A 64 -7.98 63.44 0.45
C ARG A 64 -8.17 64.76 1.20
N GLY A 65 -9.03 65.64 0.69
CA GLY A 65 -9.37 66.91 1.31
C GLY A 65 -9.96 66.76 2.72
N ASP A 66 -10.71 65.70 2.98
CA ASP A 66 -11.28 65.42 4.31
C ASP A 66 -10.17 65.07 5.30
N PHE A 67 -9.22 64.21 4.90
CA PHE A 67 -8.08 63.84 5.73
C PHE A 67 -7.12 65.01 6.00
N VAL A 68 -6.95 65.91 5.03
CA VAL A 68 -6.17 67.14 5.20
C VAL A 68 -6.87 68.08 6.19
N ARG A 69 -8.20 68.22 6.10
CA ARG A 69 -8.99 69.12 6.95
C ARG A 69 -8.92 68.77 8.43
N TYR A 70 -8.83 67.48 8.77
CA TYR A 70 -8.75 66.99 10.15
C TYR A 70 -7.31 66.70 10.61
N GLY A 71 -6.28 67.03 9.81
CA GLY A 71 -4.88 66.92 10.21
C GLY A 71 -4.28 65.51 10.14
N TRP A 72 -4.92 64.58 9.42
CA TRP A 72 -4.53 63.16 9.32
C TRP A 72 -4.08 62.75 7.91
N GLU A 73 -3.45 63.66 7.15
CA GLU A 73 -3.01 63.40 5.77
C GLU A 73 -2.10 62.16 5.65
N SER A 74 -1.27 61.88 6.67
CA SER A 74 -0.39 60.71 6.70
C SER A 74 -1.12 59.37 6.66
N LEU A 75 -2.41 59.32 7.01
CA LEU A 75 -3.24 58.11 6.98
C LEU A 75 -3.98 57.92 5.64
N TRP A 76 -3.92 58.89 4.73
CA TRP A 76 -4.55 58.80 3.41
C TRP A 76 -4.08 57.57 2.59
N PRO A 77 -2.77 57.23 2.53
CA PRO A 77 -2.33 56.02 1.83
C PRO A 77 -2.89 54.73 2.43
N LEU A 78 -3.07 54.68 3.76
CA LEU A 78 -3.65 53.54 4.45
C LEU A 78 -5.13 53.34 4.06
N TYR A 79 -5.87 54.44 3.93
CA TYR A 79 -7.25 54.42 3.44
C TYR A 79 -7.34 53.92 1.99
N GLN A 80 -6.41 54.31 1.10
CA GLN A 80 -6.33 53.80 -0.26
C GLN A 80 -6.09 52.28 -0.31
N TRP A 81 -5.23 51.75 0.57
CA TRP A 81 -5.06 50.30 0.72
C TRP A 81 -6.34 49.60 1.16
N LEU A 82 -7.08 50.19 2.11
CA LEU A 82 -8.35 49.64 2.58
C LEU A 82 -9.41 49.57 1.48
N ARG A 83 -9.49 50.58 0.61
CA ARG A 83 -10.42 50.59 -0.55
C ARG A 83 -10.21 49.42 -1.50
N ILE A 84 -8.99 48.92 -1.62
CA ILE A 84 -8.67 47.77 -2.48
C ILE A 84 -8.78 46.47 -1.68
N ALA A 85 -8.22 46.43 -0.47
CA ALA A 85 -8.15 45.22 0.34
C ALA A 85 -9.52 44.72 0.80
N VAL A 86 -10.43 45.62 1.20
CA VAL A 86 -11.77 45.25 1.70
C VAL A 86 -12.60 44.52 0.62
N PRO A 87 -12.82 45.07 -0.59
CA PRO A 87 -13.54 44.35 -1.64
C PRO A 87 -12.84 43.07 -2.09
N VAL A 88 -11.50 43.06 -2.17
CA VAL A 88 -10.74 41.88 -2.63
C VAL A 88 -10.90 40.72 -1.65
N VAL A 89 -10.73 40.96 -0.35
CA VAL A 89 -10.88 39.92 0.68
C VAL A 89 -12.34 39.48 0.78
N ALA A 90 -13.30 40.41 0.72
CA ALA A 90 -14.73 40.09 0.74
C ALA A 90 -15.16 39.26 -0.49
N SER A 91 -14.73 39.65 -1.69
CA SER A 91 -15.00 38.92 -2.93
C SER A 91 -14.37 37.52 -2.92
N TRP A 92 -13.14 37.41 -2.42
CA TRP A 92 -12.48 36.12 -2.26
C TRP A 92 -13.24 35.20 -1.29
N LEU A 93 -13.72 35.73 -0.16
CA LEU A 93 -14.56 35.00 0.79
C LEU A 93 -15.88 34.55 0.15
N LEU A 94 -16.58 35.44 -0.57
CA LEU A 94 -17.83 35.11 -1.27
C LEU A 94 -17.63 34.03 -2.34
N VAL A 95 -16.62 34.18 -3.19
CA VAL A 95 -16.29 33.18 -4.23
C VAL A 95 -15.93 31.85 -3.58
N ARG A 96 -15.13 31.86 -2.50
CA ARG A 96 -14.74 30.65 -1.78
C ARG A 96 -15.94 29.96 -1.13
N SER A 97 -16.80 30.71 -0.42
CA SER A 97 -18.02 30.18 0.19
C SER A 97 -18.98 29.61 -0.86
N TYR A 98 -19.09 30.28 -2.02
CA TYR A 98 -19.88 29.78 -3.14
C TYR A 98 -19.31 28.48 -3.74
N LEU A 99 -17.98 28.41 -3.92
CA LEU A 99 -17.30 27.20 -4.37
C LEU A 99 -17.47 26.03 -3.37
N THR A 100 -17.52 26.31 -2.06
CA THR A 100 -17.83 25.29 -1.05
C THR A 100 -19.28 24.83 -1.09
N LEU A 101 -20.23 25.75 -1.40
CA LEU A 101 -21.66 25.44 -1.55
C LEU A 101 -21.96 24.56 -2.77
N ILE A 102 -21.22 24.72 -3.87
CA ILE A 102 -21.33 23.87 -5.06
C ILE A 102 -20.73 22.46 -4.82
N GLY A 103 -20.07 22.24 -3.68
CA GLY A 103 -19.54 20.94 -3.28
C GLY A 103 -18.44 20.43 -4.22
N SER A 104 -18.43 19.12 -4.48
CA SER A 104 -17.41 18.44 -5.31
C SER A 104 -17.34 18.94 -6.76
N ASN A 105 -18.39 19.61 -7.25
CA ASN A 105 -18.40 20.23 -8.58
C ASN A 105 -17.54 21.51 -8.62
N GLY A 106 -17.40 22.23 -7.50
CA GLY A 106 -16.55 23.43 -7.41
C GLY A 106 -15.05 23.11 -7.49
N ASN A 107 -14.65 21.91 -7.09
CA ASN A 107 -13.26 21.46 -7.19
C ASN A 107 -12.77 21.40 -8.65
N TRP A 108 -13.66 21.08 -9.61
CA TRP A 108 -13.31 21.04 -11.04
C TRP A 108 -12.83 22.39 -11.58
N LEU A 109 -13.37 23.51 -11.09
CA LEU A 109 -13.01 24.86 -11.53
C LEU A 109 -11.54 25.21 -11.20
N LEU A 110 -11.02 24.68 -10.09
CA LEU A 110 -9.65 24.92 -9.64
C LEU A 110 -8.71 23.73 -9.90
N ALA A 111 -9.22 22.62 -10.45
CA ALA A 111 -8.48 21.38 -10.67
C ALA A 111 -7.17 21.59 -11.43
N ARG A 112 -7.19 22.43 -12.48
CA ARG A 112 -6.03 22.71 -13.34
C ARG A 112 -4.94 23.53 -12.65
N PHE A 113 -5.30 24.28 -11.61
CA PHE A 113 -4.38 25.14 -10.86
C PHE A 113 -3.87 24.48 -9.58
N TRP A 114 -4.37 23.29 -9.23
CA TRP A 114 -3.97 22.59 -8.02
C TRP A 114 -2.96 21.47 -8.33
N PRO A 115 -1.66 21.69 -8.08
CA PRO A 115 -0.66 20.65 -8.28
C PRO A 115 -0.88 19.54 -7.25
N HIS A 116 -1.11 18.32 -7.73
CA HIS A 116 -1.09 17.10 -6.92
C HIS A 116 0.02 16.19 -7.43
N ASN A 117 0.68 15.51 -6.49
CA ASN A 117 1.74 14.57 -6.82
C ASN A 117 1.17 13.15 -6.94
N VAL A 118 0.12 12.86 -6.17
CA VAL A 118 -0.55 11.55 -6.11
C VAL A 118 -1.98 11.68 -6.60
N LEU A 119 -2.36 10.84 -7.56
CA LEU A 119 -3.72 10.72 -8.08
C LEU A 119 -4.24 9.32 -7.81
N ILE A 120 -5.40 9.21 -7.17
CA ILE A 120 -6.06 7.93 -6.88
C ILE A 120 -7.37 7.88 -7.68
N LEU A 121 -7.50 6.87 -8.52
CA LEU A 121 -8.66 6.61 -9.36
C LEU A 121 -9.48 5.49 -8.71
N GLY A 122 -10.47 5.88 -7.92
CA GLY A 122 -11.25 5.00 -7.05
C GLY A 122 -11.41 5.58 -5.64
N GLY A 123 -12.64 5.71 -5.16
CA GLY A 123 -12.98 6.24 -3.82
C GLY A 123 -13.56 5.21 -2.87
N ASP A 124 -13.31 3.92 -3.13
CA ASP A 124 -13.70 2.84 -2.23
C ASP A 124 -12.83 2.82 -0.96
N ALA A 125 -13.05 1.85 -0.07
CA ALA A 125 -12.30 1.76 1.19
C ALA A 125 -10.79 1.70 0.98
N GLN A 126 -10.33 1.01 -0.07
CA GLN A 126 -8.91 0.90 -0.42
C GLN A 126 -8.36 2.25 -0.88
N GLY A 127 -9.04 2.91 -1.83
CA GLY A 127 -8.65 4.23 -2.32
C GLY A 127 -8.60 5.30 -1.22
N ARG A 128 -9.59 5.29 -0.30
CA ARG A 128 -9.62 6.20 0.85
C ARG A 128 -8.45 5.97 1.80
N ARG A 129 -8.18 4.71 2.17
CA ARG A 129 -7.08 4.40 3.09
C ARG A 129 -5.72 4.82 2.54
N LEU A 130 -5.49 4.57 1.26
CA LEU A 130 -4.25 4.97 0.58
C LEU A 130 -4.14 6.51 0.45
N ALA A 131 -5.26 7.21 0.24
CA ALA A 131 -5.28 8.67 0.21
C ALA A 131 -4.88 9.27 1.55
N LEU A 132 -5.38 8.70 2.66
CA LEU A 132 -5.00 9.11 4.01
C LEU A 132 -3.51 8.86 4.28
N GLU A 133 -2.98 7.69 3.89
CA GLU A 133 -1.57 7.33 4.09
C GLU A 133 -0.61 8.32 3.40
N HIS A 134 -0.89 8.70 2.15
CA HIS A 134 -0.11 9.73 1.45
C HIS A 134 -0.31 11.12 2.08
N ARG A 135 -1.52 11.41 2.56
CA ARG A 135 -1.83 12.72 3.15
C ARG A 135 -1.14 12.94 4.49
N GLU A 136 -1.03 11.90 5.32
CA GLU A 136 -0.31 11.92 6.61
C GLU A 136 1.18 12.24 6.43
N ARG A 137 1.75 11.95 5.25
CA ARG A 137 3.13 12.29 4.86
C ARG A 137 3.28 13.72 4.34
N GLY A 138 2.19 14.50 4.34
CA GLY A 138 2.16 15.88 3.84
C GLY A 138 2.06 15.99 2.31
N GLU A 139 1.81 14.89 1.61
CA GLU A 139 1.69 14.91 0.15
C GLU A 139 0.36 15.52 -0.31
N ARG A 140 0.36 15.98 -1.56
CA ARG A 140 -0.82 16.55 -2.23
C ARG A 140 -1.51 15.45 -3.01
N VAL A 141 -2.67 15.05 -2.52
CA VAL A 141 -3.45 13.90 -3.02
C VAL A 141 -4.75 14.38 -3.65
N ALA A 142 -5.04 13.86 -4.83
CA ALA A 142 -6.31 13.98 -5.52
C ALA A 142 -6.97 12.60 -5.65
N VAL A 143 -8.26 12.50 -5.35
CA VAL A 143 -9.06 11.28 -5.49
C VAL A 143 -10.18 11.54 -6.50
N LEU A 144 -10.28 10.72 -7.54
CA LEU A 144 -11.41 10.70 -8.47
C LEU A 144 -12.31 9.52 -8.14
N THR A 145 -13.58 9.79 -7.85
CA THR A 145 -14.58 8.77 -7.50
C THR A 145 -15.90 9.05 -8.22
N LEU A 146 -16.69 8.00 -8.48
CA LEU A 146 -18.00 8.14 -9.09
C LEU A 146 -18.96 8.96 -8.21
N ASP A 147 -18.92 8.74 -6.90
CA ASP A 147 -19.71 9.47 -5.92
C ASP A 147 -18.79 10.20 -4.95
N ALA A 148 -18.67 11.52 -5.14
CA ALA A 148 -17.86 12.39 -4.29
C ALA A 148 -18.63 12.91 -3.06
N ALA A 149 -19.94 12.75 -3.00
CA ALA A 149 -20.79 13.25 -1.91
C ALA A 149 -20.99 12.22 -0.78
N ASN A 150 -20.53 10.97 -0.97
CA ASN A 150 -20.54 9.94 0.05
C ASN A 150 -19.91 10.45 1.37
N GLY A 151 -20.57 10.22 2.51
CA GLY A 151 -20.11 10.63 3.84
C GLY A 151 -18.70 10.14 4.18
N ALA A 152 -18.26 9.01 3.65
CA ALA A 152 -16.89 8.52 3.80
C ALA A 152 -15.83 9.42 3.12
N ASN A 153 -16.19 10.17 2.08
CA ASN A 153 -15.30 11.14 1.43
C ASN A 153 -15.22 12.46 2.20
N SER A 154 -16.19 12.77 3.06
CA SER A 154 -16.15 13.94 3.93
C SER A 154 -14.94 13.89 4.86
N GLU A 155 -14.57 12.71 5.36
CA GLU A 155 -13.36 12.51 6.16
C GLU A 155 -12.09 12.86 5.36
N LEU A 156 -12.00 12.39 4.10
CA LEU A 156 -10.89 12.73 3.22
C LEU A 156 -10.76 14.24 3.01
N MET A 157 -11.89 14.91 2.76
CA MET A 157 -11.93 16.36 2.56
C MET A 157 -11.49 17.11 3.82
N GLN A 158 -11.91 16.66 5.01
CA GLN A 158 -11.49 17.24 6.30
C GLN A 158 -9.98 17.10 6.53
N ARG A 159 -9.37 15.98 6.09
CA ARG A 159 -7.92 15.75 6.15
C ARG A 159 -7.15 16.50 5.05
N GLY A 160 -7.82 17.26 4.20
CA GLY A 160 -7.21 18.10 3.16
C GLY A 160 -6.92 17.37 1.85
N VAL A 161 -7.47 16.17 1.65
CA VAL A 161 -7.47 15.48 0.35
C VAL A 161 -8.54 16.11 -0.55
N LYS A 162 -8.24 16.30 -1.83
CA LYS A 162 -9.23 16.80 -2.80
C LYS A 162 -9.93 15.65 -3.48
N VAL A 163 -11.25 15.60 -3.33
CA VAL A 163 -12.11 14.58 -3.92
C VAL A 163 -12.89 15.20 -5.08
N PHE A 164 -12.84 14.54 -6.24
CA PHE A 164 -13.51 14.93 -7.46
C PHE A 164 -14.58 13.89 -7.80
N GLY A 165 -15.79 14.36 -8.09
CA GLY A 165 -16.87 13.51 -8.59
C GLY A 165 -16.75 13.35 -10.10
N GLY A 166 -16.68 12.12 -10.59
CA GLY A 166 -16.66 11.84 -12.02
C GLY A 166 -16.18 10.43 -12.37
N ASN A 167 -16.45 10.03 -13.61
CA ASN A 167 -16.01 8.73 -14.13
C ASN A 167 -14.56 8.81 -14.62
N ALA A 168 -13.69 7.94 -14.11
CA ALA A 168 -12.29 7.82 -14.53
C ALA A 168 -12.13 7.28 -15.96
N LEU A 169 -13.15 6.65 -16.53
CA LEU A 169 -13.18 6.23 -17.93
C LEU A 169 -13.35 7.41 -18.91
N ASN A 170 -13.77 8.58 -18.42
CA ASN A 170 -13.89 9.75 -19.25
C ASN A 170 -12.53 10.44 -19.42
N LEU A 171 -12.01 10.40 -20.64
CA LEU A 171 -10.75 11.02 -21.04
C LEU A 171 -10.64 12.50 -20.62
N ARG A 172 -11.75 13.25 -20.67
CA ARG A 172 -11.76 14.69 -20.30
C ARG A 172 -11.45 14.88 -18.83
N ASN A 173 -12.00 14.03 -17.96
CA ASN A 173 -11.80 14.11 -16.51
C ASN A 173 -10.32 13.93 -16.16
N LEU A 174 -9.67 12.93 -16.77
CA LEU A 174 -8.23 12.69 -16.58
C LEU A 174 -7.36 13.80 -17.18
N LYS A 175 -7.74 14.39 -18.33
CA LYS A 175 -7.04 15.57 -18.90
C LYS A 175 -7.13 16.78 -17.97
N TRP A 176 -8.30 17.03 -17.38
CA TRP A 176 -8.54 18.16 -16.48
C TRP A 176 -7.83 18.01 -15.14
N LEU A 177 -7.80 16.80 -14.60
CA LEU A 177 -6.97 16.45 -13.44
C LEU A 177 -5.48 16.39 -13.77
N ALA A 178 -5.06 16.76 -14.99
CA ALA A 178 -3.67 16.67 -15.40
C ALA A 178 -3.04 15.31 -15.02
N GLY A 179 -3.77 14.22 -15.27
CA GLY A 179 -3.40 12.90 -14.77
C GLY A 179 -2.00 12.44 -15.20
N THR A 180 -1.47 12.97 -16.31
CA THR A 180 -0.10 12.73 -16.80
C THR A 180 1.00 13.52 -16.07
N ARG A 181 0.64 14.47 -15.19
CA ARG A 181 1.58 15.29 -14.41
C ARG A 181 1.77 14.79 -12.98
N ALA A 182 0.87 13.93 -12.49
CA ALA A 182 1.04 13.27 -11.22
C ALA A 182 2.29 12.38 -11.29
N SER A 183 3.11 12.37 -10.25
CA SER A 183 4.25 11.45 -10.17
C SER A 183 3.80 10.03 -9.94
N VAL A 184 2.68 9.85 -9.22
CA VAL A 184 2.13 8.54 -8.86
C VAL A 184 0.64 8.51 -9.16
N VAL A 185 0.18 7.46 -9.84
CA VAL A 185 -1.24 7.20 -10.10
C VAL A 185 -1.60 5.82 -9.56
N TYR A 186 -2.63 5.73 -8.73
CA TYR A 186 -3.20 4.46 -8.29
C TYR A 186 -4.55 4.22 -8.97
N ILE A 187 -4.77 2.99 -9.46
CA ILE A 187 -6.04 2.56 -10.06
C ILE A 187 -6.66 1.48 -9.17
N LEU A 188 -7.73 1.84 -8.47
CA LEU A 188 -8.42 1.08 -7.42
C LEU A 188 -9.94 1.30 -7.52
N ALA A 189 -10.54 1.01 -8.67
CA ALA A 189 -11.97 1.19 -8.94
C ALA A 189 -12.80 -0.10 -8.65
N GLY A 190 -12.41 -0.84 -7.61
CA GLY A 190 -13.07 -2.08 -7.16
C GLY A 190 -12.83 -3.31 -8.04
N VAL A 191 -13.25 -3.27 -9.31
CA VAL A 191 -13.24 -4.44 -10.20
C VAL A 191 -12.07 -4.38 -11.19
N ASP A 192 -11.34 -5.49 -11.34
CA ASP A 192 -10.18 -5.61 -12.24
C ASP A 192 -10.48 -5.15 -13.67
N SER A 193 -11.65 -5.52 -14.21
CA SER A 193 -12.06 -5.11 -15.57
C SER A 193 -12.21 -3.60 -15.73
N VAL A 194 -12.63 -2.88 -14.69
CA VAL A 194 -12.70 -1.41 -14.68
C VAL A 194 -11.30 -0.83 -14.54
N ASN A 195 -10.47 -1.39 -13.67
CA ASN A 195 -9.08 -0.96 -13.49
C ASN A 195 -8.28 -1.04 -14.79
N LEU A 196 -8.42 -2.14 -15.55
CA LEU A 196 -7.78 -2.31 -16.85
C LEU A 196 -8.27 -1.32 -17.90
N LYS A 197 -9.57 -0.99 -17.90
CA LYS A 197 -10.11 0.04 -18.81
C LYS A 197 -9.60 1.44 -18.46
N ILE A 198 -9.51 1.77 -17.17
CA ILE A 198 -8.93 3.05 -16.73
C ILE A 198 -7.45 3.12 -17.11
N LEU A 199 -6.70 2.02 -16.94
CA LEU A 199 -5.32 1.92 -17.38
C LEU A 199 -5.20 2.20 -18.88
N ASP A 200 -6.02 1.56 -19.73
CA ASP A 200 -6.01 1.80 -21.18
C ASP A 200 -6.28 3.28 -21.53
N VAL A 201 -7.27 3.92 -20.89
CA VAL A 201 -7.55 5.35 -21.08
C VAL A 201 -6.35 6.21 -20.65
N LEU A 202 -5.70 5.90 -19.53
CA LEU A 202 -4.51 6.62 -19.05
C LEU A 202 -3.32 6.43 -20.01
N MET A 203 -3.15 5.25 -20.59
CA MET A 203 -2.07 4.97 -21.54
C MET A 203 -2.29 5.70 -22.87
N ARG A 204 -3.54 5.78 -23.36
CA ARG A 204 -3.89 6.60 -24.54
C ARG A 204 -3.59 8.09 -24.32
N LEU A 205 -3.76 8.60 -23.10
CA LEU A 205 -3.39 9.98 -22.78
C LEU A 205 -1.88 10.24 -22.90
N HIS A 206 -1.06 9.24 -22.57
CA HIS A 206 0.39 9.35 -22.66
C HIS A 206 0.89 9.28 -24.11
N SER A 207 0.18 8.57 -24.99
CA SER A 207 0.49 8.51 -26.43
C SER A 207 0.03 9.76 -27.18
N GLU A 208 -1.16 10.30 -26.88
CA GLU A 208 -1.68 11.55 -27.47
C GLU A 208 -0.89 12.80 -27.04
N GLY A 209 -0.26 12.75 -25.86
CA GLY A 209 0.54 13.84 -25.33
C GLY A 209 1.86 14.00 -26.09
N GLY A 210 1.86 14.69 -27.23
CA GLY A 210 3.06 15.16 -27.93
C GLY A 210 3.83 16.19 -27.11
N TRP A 211 4.64 15.75 -26.14
CA TRP A 211 5.50 16.62 -25.34
C TRP A 211 6.93 16.68 -25.91
N ARG A 212 7.43 17.89 -26.16
CA ARG A 212 8.76 18.21 -26.73
C ARG A 212 9.78 18.66 -25.66
N GLY A 213 9.79 18.05 -24.47
CA GLY A 213 10.69 18.44 -23.38
C GLY A 213 11.43 17.26 -22.79
N THR A 214 12.76 17.38 -22.67
CA THR A 214 13.72 16.35 -22.24
C THR A 214 13.78 16.08 -20.73
N ASP A 215 12.94 16.74 -19.91
CA ASP A 215 13.31 16.96 -18.50
C ASP A 215 12.19 16.71 -17.47
N LYS A 216 11.33 15.70 -17.67
CA LYS A 216 10.36 15.29 -16.62
C LYS A 216 10.37 13.79 -16.33
N ARG A 217 10.38 13.51 -15.02
CA ARG A 217 10.35 12.18 -14.37
C ARG A 217 9.22 11.31 -14.92
N SER A 218 9.54 10.04 -15.17
CA SER A 218 8.57 9.00 -15.50
C SER A 218 7.49 8.90 -14.42
N GLN A 219 6.22 8.82 -14.85
CA GLN A 219 5.10 8.58 -13.95
C GLN A 219 5.08 7.11 -13.53
N ILE A 220 4.84 6.82 -12.25
CA ILE A 220 4.58 5.45 -11.79
C ILE A 220 3.06 5.25 -11.68
N CYS A 221 2.52 4.30 -12.45
CA CYS A 221 1.12 3.90 -12.41
C CYS A 221 1.00 2.53 -11.74
N LEU A 222 0.36 2.48 -10.58
CA LEU A 222 0.06 1.26 -9.85
C LEU A 222 -1.40 0.85 -10.09
N VAL A 223 -1.59 -0.35 -10.61
CA VAL A 223 -2.93 -0.89 -10.93
C VAL A 223 -3.25 -2.06 -10.02
N HIS A 224 -4.38 -1.99 -9.35
CA HIS A 224 -4.86 -3.08 -8.52
C HIS A 224 -5.50 -4.16 -9.38
N ILE A 225 -4.99 -5.39 -9.27
CA ILE A 225 -5.54 -6.56 -9.96
C ILE A 225 -5.56 -7.72 -8.97
N GLN A 226 -6.74 -8.29 -8.73
CA GLN A 226 -6.92 -9.45 -7.87
C GLN A 226 -6.62 -10.75 -8.60
N ASP A 227 -7.01 -10.86 -9.88
CA ASP A 227 -6.81 -12.05 -10.69
C ASP A 227 -5.35 -12.19 -11.18
N ASP A 228 -4.72 -13.30 -10.83
CA ASP A 228 -3.31 -13.55 -11.15
C ASP A 228 -3.04 -13.71 -12.65
N PHE A 229 -4.01 -14.23 -13.41
CA PHE A 229 -3.87 -14.36 -14.85
C PHE A 229 -3.88 -12.98 -15.52
N LEU A 230 -4.82 -12.11 -15.14
CA LEU A 230 -4.86 -10.73 -15.62
C LEU A 230 -3.61 -9.95 -15.20
N ALA A 231 -3.16 -10.12 -13.96
CA ALA A 231 -1.95 -9.49 -13.45
C ALA A 231 -0.73 -9.87 -14.30
N ALA A 232 -0.51 -11.17 -14.56
CA ALA A 232 0.58 -11.65 -15.41
C ALA A 232 0.53 -11.05 -16.82
N ARG A 233 -0.65 -10.99 -17.44
CA ARG A 233 -0.83 -10.42 -18.78
C ARG A 233 -0.53 -8.93 -18.85
N VAL A 234 -0.83 -8.16 -17.80
CA VAL A 234 -0.49 -6.74 -17.74
C VAL A 234 1.02 -6.55 -17.61
N THR A 235 1.68 -7.38 -16.82
CA THR A 235 3.11 -7.25 -16.56
C THR A 235 3.99 -7.75 -17.71
N ASP A 236 3.50 -8.72 -18.50
CA ASP A 236 4.15 -9.15 -19.75
C ASP A 236 4.18 -8.04 -20.83
N VAL A 237 3.28 -7.07 -20.73
CA VAL A 237 3.23 -5.94 -21.68
C VAL A 237 4.33 -4.94 -21.32
N ASN A 238 5.26 -4.74 -22.24
CA ASN A 238 6.30 -3.74 -22.07
C ASN A 238 5.78 -2.31 -22.31
N TRP A 239 5.06 -1.77 -21.31
CA TRP A 239 4.45 -0.43 -21.35
C TRP A 239 5.49 0.68 -21.48
N LEU A 240 6.68 0.49 -20.89
CA LEU A 240 7.81 1.42 -20.99
C LEU A 240 8.27 1.57 -22.45
N GLN A 241 8.45 0.46 -23.16
CA GLN A 241 8.82 0.48 -24.58
C GLN A 241 7.72 1.07 -25.47
N ARG A 242 6.43 0.78 -25.18
CA ARG A 242 5.30 1.34 -25.95
C ARG A 242 5.16 2.85 -25.82
N ASN A 243 5.46 3.39 -24.64
CA ASN A 243 5.22 4.79 -24.31
C ASN A 243 6.50 5.65 -24.25
N GLY A 244 7.65 5.11 -24.68
CA GLY A 244 8.93 5.82 -24.69
C GLY A 244 9.35 6.30 -23.30
N GLU A 245 9.30 5.41 -22.30
CA GLU A 245 9.72 5.65 -20.90
C GLU A 245 8.86 6.64 -20.08
N ARG A 246 7.70 7.08 -20.62
CA ARG A 246 6.87 8.13 -19.97
C ARG A 246 6.07 7.66 -18.75
N CYS A 247 5.68 6.40 -18.72
CA CYS A 247 4.87 5.84 -17.65
C CYS A 247 5.27 4.39 -17.39
N GLN A 248 5.60 4.10 -16.14
CA GLN A 248 5.90 2.78 -15.64
C GLN A 248 4.65 2.19 -15.01
N VAL A 249 4.13 1.11 -15.61
CA VAL A 249 2.98 0.38 -15.06
C VAL A 249 3.47 -0.72 -14.12
N ARG A 250 2.93 -0.76 -12.92
CA ARG A 250 3.17 -1.78 -11.90
C ARG A 250 1.84 -2.36 -11.45
N VAL A 251 1.78 -3.67 -11.30
CA VAL A 251 0.60 -4.35 -10.74
C VAL A 251 0.81 -4.53 -9.24
N PHE A 252 -0.24 -4.35 -8.46
CA PHE A 252 -0.25 -4.72 -7.05
C PHE A 252 -1.57 -5.37 -6.68
N ASN A 253 -1.54 -6.16 -5.60
CA ASN A 253 -2.72 -6.80 -5.05
C ASN A 253 -2.71 -6.55 -3.53
N VAL A 254 -3.77 -5.90 -3.04
CA VAL A 254 -3.90 -5.50 -1.63
C VAL A 254 -3.86 -6.73 -0.72
N TRP A 255 -4.53 -7.81 -1.10
CA TRP A 255 -4.62 -9.04 -0.31
C TRP A 255 -3.27 -9.77 -0.24
N LYS A 256 -2.50 -9.79 -1.34
CA LYS A 256 -1.14 -10.34 -1.35
C LYS A 256 -0.18 -9.51 -0.51
N ASN A 257 -0.23 -8.18 -0.62
CA ASN A 257 0.57 -7.29 0.23
C ASN A 257 0.23 -7.47 1.72
N CYS A 258 -1.05 -7.64 2.03
CA CYS A 258 -1.56 -7.89 3.37
C CYS A 258 -1.04 -9.22 3.94
N ALA A 259 -1.20 -10.32 3.19
CA ALA A 259 -0.71 -11.65 3.59
C ALA A 259 0.81 -11.66 3.82
N ARG A 260 1.58 -10.98 2.95
CA ARG A 260 3.03 -10.79 3.14
C ARG A 260 3.35 -10.11 4.47
N ARG A 261 2.63 -9.04 4.79
CA ARG A 261 2.85 -8.29 6.04
C ARG A 261 2.50 -9.11 7.27
N LEU A 262 1.36 -9.80 7.25
CA LEU A 262 0.94 -10.68 8.34
C LEU A 262 2.00 -11.76 8.62
N LEU A 263 2.49 -12.43 7.58
CA LEU A 263 3.47 -13.51 7.71
C LEU A 263 4.93 -13.03 7.90
N SER A 264 5.17 -11.73 7.79
CA SER A 264 6.47 -11.08 8.09
C SER A 264 6.50 -10.35 9.43
N ASP A 265 5.40 -10.40 10.19
CA ASP A 265 5.33 -9.83 11.53
C ASP A 265 5.89 -10.83 12.53
N ASP A 266 6.98 -10.49 13.23
CA ASP A 266 7.65 -11.37 14.19
C ASP A 266 6.71 -11.88 15.30
N SER A 267 5.62 -11.17 15.59
CA SER A 267 4.63 -11.55 16.61
C SER A 267 3.48 -12.42 16.09
N LEU A 268 3.24 -12.41 14.78
CA LEU A 268 2.08 -13.08 14.15
C LEU A 268 2.49 -14.12 13.10
N ALA A 269 3.76 -14.20 12.73
CA ALA A 269 4.26 -15.17 11.77
C ALA A 269 4.35 -16.57 12.41
N PRO A 270 3.82 -17.64 11.79
CA PRO A 270 3.72 -18.95 12.45
C PRO A 270 5.07 -19.52 12.88
N HIS A 271 6.10 -19.36 12.05
CA HIS A 271 7.45 -19.87 12.32
C HIS A 271 8.17 -19.13 13.46
N CYS A 272 7.79 -17.89 13.75
CA CYS A 272 8.36 -17.13 14.88
C CYS A 272 7.80 -17.59 16.23
N LEU A 273 6.67 -18.31 16.23
CA LEU A 273 5.96 -18.76 17.43
C LEU A 273 6.32 -20.18 17.83
N VAL A 274 7.23 -20.84 17.11
CA VAL A 274 7.68 -22.21 17.40
C VAL A 274 9.21 -22.26 17.54
N PRO A 275 9.75 -23.15 18.39
CA PRO A 275 11.18 -23.43 18.41
C PRO A 275 11.69 -24.00 17.09
N ARG A 276 13.00 -23.90 16.82
CA ARG A 276 13.64 -24.55 15.66
C ARG A 276 13.36 -26.05 15.67
N GLY A 277 13.05 -26.59 14.48
CA GLY A 277 12.73 -28.00 14.28
C GLY A 277 11.27 -28.39 14.57
N VAL A 278 10.46 -27.48 15.12
CA VAL A 278 9.03 -27.72 15.32
C VAL A 278 8.24 -27.21 14.12
N GLN A 279 7.34 -28.04 13.61
CA GLN A 279 6.46 -27.70 12.49
C GLN A 279 5.38 -26.69 12.94
N PRO A 280 5.28 -25.48 12.34
CA PRO A 280 4.23 -24.55 12.69
C PRO A 280 2.90 -24.93 12.02
N HIS A 281 1.83 -24.94 12.82
CA HIS A 281 0.47 -25.25 12.38
C HIS A 281 -0.43 -24.01 12.42
N VAL A 282 -0.94 -23.63 11.26
CA VAL A 282 -1.90 -22.54 11.08
C VAL A 282 -3.32 -23.11 10.99
N LEU A 283 -4.19 -22.68 11.90
CA LEU A 283 -5.63 -22.89 11.78
C LEU A 283 -6.26 -21.68 11.09
N MET A 284 -6.92 -21.87 9.96
CA MET A 284 -7.61 -20.80 9.23
C MET A 284 -9.13 -21.02 9.33
N LEU A 285 -9.84 -20.06 9.91
CA LEU A 285 -11.31 -20.08 9.99
C LEU A 285 -11.86 -19.16 8.90
N GLY A 286 -12.61 -19.73 7.94
CA GLY A 286 -13.05 -19.02 6.74
C GLY A 286 -11.99 -18.97 5.64
N PHE A 287 -12.41 -18.64 4.41
CA PHE A 287 -11.53 -18.63 3.25
C PHE A 287 -11.83 -17.45 2.30
N SER A 288 -11.72 -16.23 2.82
CA SER A 288 -11.86 -15.00 2.04
C SER A 288 -10.69 -14.77 1.06
N SER A 289 -10.71 -13.66 0.31
CA SER A 289 -9.60 -13.26 -0.59
C SER A 289 -8.26 -13.13 0.16
N LEU A 290 -8.31 -12.71 1.42
CA LEU A 290 -7.14 -12.69 2.29
C LEU A 290 -6.72 -14.11 2.69
N GLY A 291 -7.67 -14.98 3.07
CA GLY A 291 -7.38 -16.39 3.39
C GLY A 291 -6.68 -17.11 2.23
N ARG A 292 -7.18 -16.93 1.01
CA ARG A 292 -6.50 -17.41 -0.21
C ARG A 292 -5.09 -16.84 -0.36
N SER A 293 -4.91 -15.53 -0.14
CA SER A 293 -3.59 -14.89 -0.25
C SER A 293 -2.61 -15.36 0.83
N ILE A 294 -3.10 -15.68 2.04
CA ILE A 294 -2.31 -16.29 3.12
C ILE A 294 -1.91 -17.71 2.75
N LEU A 295 -2.82 -18.53 2.21
CA LEU A 295 -2.51 -19.85 1.69
C LEU A 295 -1.39 -19.79 0.64
N GLU A 296 -1.54 -18.93 -0.37
CA GLU A 296 -0.54 -18.76 -1.43
C GLU A 296 0.80 -18.33 -0.83
N GLN A 297 0.80 -17.35 0.07
CA GLN A 297 2.03 -16.86 0.68
C GLN A 297 2.69 -17.90 1.59
N LEU A 298 1.93 -18.72 2.31
CA LEU A 298 2.44 -19.88 3.06
C LEU A 298 2.99 -20.95 2.12
N ALA A 299 2.38 -21.18 0.96
CA ALA A 299 2.90 -22.13 -0.02
C ALA A 299 4.22 -21.65 -0.65
N HIS A 300 4.43 -20.33 -0.79
CA HIS A 300 5.70 -19.75 -1.26
C HIS A 300 6.79 -19.74 -0.18
N LEU A 301 6.44 -19.42 1.08
CA LEU A 301 7.43 -19.09 2.12
C LEU A 301 7.49 -20.08 3.27
N GLY A 302 6.49 -20.93 3.45
CA GLY A 302 6.31 -21.84 4.58
C GLY A 302 7.25 -23.04 4.54
N HIS A 303 8.47 -22.87 4.04
CA HIS A 303 9.56 -23.83 4.13
C HIS A 303 10.54 -23.34 5.17
N TYR A 304 11.05 -24.28 5.95
CA TYR A 304 11.90 -24.01 7.10
C TYR A 304 13.11 -24.96 7.08
N PRO A 305 14.19 -24.63 7.80
CA PRO A 305 15.32 -25.53 7.98
C PRO A 305 14.90 -26.92 8.47
N ASP A 306 15.78 -27.88 8.29
CA ASP A 306 15.57 -29.27 8.70
C ASP A 306 14.35 -29.92 7.99
N ARG A 307 14.04 -29.42 6.78
CA ARG A 307 12.94 -29.88 5.90
C ARG A 307 11.55 -29.75 6.52
N GLN A 308 11.41 -28.89 7.52
CA GLN A 308 10.12 -28.55 8.10
C GLN A 308 9.33 -27.65 7.15
N ARG A 309 8.00 -27.74 7.20
CA ARG A 309 7.09 -26.95 6.36
C ARG A 309 5.85 -26.54 7.11
N ALA A 310 5.17 -25.48 6.67
CA ALA A 310 3.93 -25.06 7.30
C ALA A 310 2.85 -26.13 7.14
N MET A 311 2.06 -26.32 8.19
CA MET A 311 0.79 -27.03 8.11
C MET A 311 -0.35 -26.02 8.16
N LEU A 312 -1.34 -26.19 7.31
CA LEU A 312 -2.52 -25.35 7.22
C LEU A 312 -3.78 -26.19 7.28
N THR A 313 -4.61 -25.94 8.28
CA THR A 313 -5.96 -26.49 8.37
C THR A 313 -6.97 -25.40 8.07
N VAL A 314 -7.75 -25.54 7.00
CA VAL A 314 -8.81 -24.60 6.63
C VAL A 314 -10.16 -25.15 7.09
N ALA A 315 -10.80 -24.47 8.03
CA ALA A 315 -12.16 -24.79 8.45
C ALA A 315 -13.15 -23.75 7.87
N SER A 316 -14.09 -24.21 7.06
CA SER A 316 -15.07 -23.37 6.38
C SER A 316 -16.35 -24.17 6.09
N PRO A 317 -17.54 -23.54 6.09
CA PRO A 317 -18.77 -24.22 5.70
C PRO A 317 -18.73 -24.71 4.26
N ASP A 318 -17.96 -24.03 3.40
CA ASP A 318 -17.84 -24.34 1.97
C ASP A 318 -16.56 -25.14 1.64
N ALA A 319 -15.96 -25.81 2.62
CA ALA A 319 -14.70 -26.54 2.45
C ALA A 319 -14.72 -27.50 1.25
N ASP A 320 -15.84 -28.20 1.06
CA ASP A 320 -16.04 -29.16 -0.03
C ASP A 320 -16.03 -28.50 -1.43
N THR A 321 -16.28 -27.18 -1.50
CA THR A 321 -16.16 -26.38 -2.74
C THR A 321 -14.80 -25.70 -2.86
N ILE A 322 -14.21 -25.30 -1.73
CA ILE A 322 -12.92 -24.61 -1.68
C ILE A 322 -11.78 -25.56 -2.06
N GLU A 323 -11.77 -26.77 -1.50
CA GLU A 323 -10.69 -27.75 -1.70
C GLU A 323 -10.45 -28.08 -3.19
N PRO A 324 -11.47 -28.46 -3.99
CA PRO A 324 -11.27 -28.71 -5.42
C PRO A 324 -10.79 -27.48 -6.18
N ARG A 325 -11.22 -26.27 -5.81
CA ARG A 325 -10.80 -25.01 -6.45
C ARG A 325 -9.34 -24.68 -6.15
N VAL A 326 -8.91 -24.89 -4.91
CA VAL A 326 -7.51 -24.75 -4.51
C VAL A 326 -6.65 -25.75 -5.26
N HIS A 327 -7.04 -27.03 -5.32
CA HIS A 327 -6.30 -28.05 -6.05
C HIS A 327 -6.28 -27.82 -7.57
N ALA A 328 -7.35 -27.28 -8.16
CA ALA A 328 -7.35 -26.89 -9.56
C ALA A 328 -6.41 -25.71 -9.85
N SER A 329 -6.34 -24.73 -8.94
CA SER A 329 -5.47 -23.56 -9.08
C SER A 329 -4.01 -23.89 -8.76
N PHE A 330 -3.78 -24.76 -7.77
CA PHE A 330 -2.48 -25.18 -7.27
C PHE A 330 -2.40 -26.72 -7.19
N PRO A 331 -2.21 -27.41 -8.32
CA PRO A 331 -2.15 -28.87 -8.35
C PRO A 331 -1.06 -29.48 -7.46
N VAL A 332 0.01 -28.73 -7.18
CA VAL A 332 1.10 -29.16 -6.28
C VAL A 332 0.65 -29.35 -4.82
N LEU A 333 -0.45 -28.72 -4.42
CA LEU A 333 -0.98 -28.80 -3.06
C LEU A 333 -1.92 -30.01 -2.85
N THR A 334 -2.20 -30.80 -3.89
CA THR A 334 -3.04 -31.99 -3.75
C THR A 334 -2.31 -33.08 -2.95
N PRO A 335 -2.97 -33.71 -1.96
CA PRO A 335 -2.42 -34.87 -1.27
C PRO A 335 -2.00 -35.93 -2.30
N ASN A 336 -0.72 -36.26 -2.37
CA ASN A 336 -0.10 -37.20 -3.33
C ASN A 336 0.17 -36.71 -4.77
N ALA A 337 0.10 -35.40 -5.07
CA ALA A 337 0.47 -34.86 -6.39
C ALA A 337 1.88 -35.28 -6.87
N LEU A 338 2.77 -35.57 -5.92
CA LEU A 338 4.18 -35.89 -6.14
C LEU A 338 4.46 -37.37 -6.45
N ALA A 339 3.42 -38.21 -6.49
CA ALA A 339 3.53 -39.60 -6.94
C ALA A 339 3.73 -39.73 -8.47
N HIS A 340 3.62 -38.64 -9.24
CA HIS A 340 3.69 -38.67 -10.71
C HIS A 340 5.03 -38.17 -11.29
N GLY A 341 6.07 -38.03 -10.47
CA GLY A 341 7.45 -37.82 -10.91
C GLY A 341 8.17 -39.14 -11.08
N VAL A 342 8.67 -39.41 -12.29
CA VAL A 342 9.48 -40.57 -12.67
C VAL A 342 10.56 -40.86 -11.62
N HIS A 343 10.57 -42.09 -11.10
CA HIS A 343 11.58 -42.75 -10.26
C HIS A 343 12.58 -41.84 -9.50
N GLY A 344 12.38 -41.69 -8.19
CA GLY A 344 13.46 -41.38 -7.24
C GLY A 344 13.73 -39.91 -6.91
N HIS A 345 13.30 -38.96 -7.75
CA HIS A 345 13.50 -37.52 -7.51
C HIS A 345 12.20 -36.85 -7.01
N HIS A 346 11.72 -37.26 -5.83
CA HIS A 346 10.49 -36.68 -5.27
C HIS A 346 10.78 -35.33 -4.61
N LEU A 347 10.22 -34.25 -5.17
CA LEU A 347 10.01 -33.02 -4.40
C LEU A 347 8.96 -33.31 -3.34
N ASN A 348 9.10 -32.74 -2.15
CA ASN A 348 8.11 -32.86 -1.08
C ASN A 348 6.91 -31.93 -1.35
N PRO A 349 5.71 -32.23 -0.80
CA PRO A 349 4.60 -31.29 -0.88
C PRO A 349 5.02 -29.98 -0.20
N LEU A 350 4.62 -28.86 -0.81
CA LEU A 350 5.13 -27.55 -0.41
C LEU A 350 4.78 -27.23 1.04
N ILE A 351 3.51 -27.43 1.37
CA ILE A 351 2.95 -27.33 2.71
C ILE A 351 1.98 -28.49 2.91
N ASP A 352 1.73 -28.86 4.17
CA ASP A 352 0.67 -29.80 4.49
C ASP A 352 -0.64 -29.03 4.61
N ILE A 353 -1.62 -29.35 3.76
CA ILE A 353 -2.94 -28.69 3.76
C ILE A 353 -4.06 -29.69 4.03
N SER A 354 -5.01 -29.30 4.87
CA SER A 354 -6.24 -30.06 5.10
C SER A 354 -7.46 -29.13 5.16
N PHE A 355 -8.61 -29.65 4.75
CA PHE A 355 -9.87 -28.92 4.73
C PHE A 355 -10.89 -29.60 5.64
N ILE A 356 -11.64 -28.79 6.39
CA ILE A 356 -12.67 -29.26 7.33
C ILE A 356 -13.97 -28.52 7.05
N SER A 357 -14.99 -29.28 6.64
CA SER A 357 -16.35 -28.77 6.50
C SER A 357 -16.95 -28.54 7.90
N ALA A 358 -17.03 -27.27 8.29
CA ALA A 358 -17.55 -26.82 9.59
C ALA A 358 -17.97 -25.33 9.51
N PRO A 359 -19.03 -24.91 10.24
CA PRO A 359 -19.29 -23.49 10.45
C PRO A 359 -18.09 -22.78 11.07
N THR A 360 -17.83 -21.53 10.69
CA THR A 360 -16.67 -20.76 11.17
C THR A 360 -16.69 -20.54 12.69
N ASP A 361 -17.87 -20.50 13.29
CA ASP A 361 -18.13 -20.40 14.73
C ASP A 361 -18.54 -21.74 15.37
N GLY A 362 -18.48 -22.85 14.62
CA GLY A 362 -18.98 -24.16 15.04
C GLY A 362 -17.90 -25.22 15.26
N LEU A 363 -16.62 -24.84 15.33
CA LEU A 363 -15.54 -25.79 15.51
C LEU A 363 -15.50 -26.29 16.96
N THR A 364 -15.92 -27.53 17.22
CA THR A 364 -16.05 -28.08 18.57
C THR A 364 -14.69 -28.46 19.19
N THR A 365 -14.62 -28.51 20.53
CA THR A 365 -13.41 -28.94 21.27
C THR A 365 -12.94 -30.32 20.83
N ALA A 366 -13.86 -31.22 20.53
CA ALA A 366 -13.55 -32.58 20.06
C ALA A 366 -12.93 -32.62 18.65
N ARG A 367 -13.23 -31.65 17.78
CA ARG A 367 -12.57 -31.54 16.47
C ARG A 367 -11.20 -30.88 16.62
N LEU A 368 -11.11 -29.82 17.41
CA LEU A 368 -9.84 -29.14 17.70
C LEU A 368 -8.81 -30.06 18.38
N SER A 369 -9.23 -30.92 19.31
CA SER A 369 -8.33 -31.86 19.98
C SER A 369 -7.80 -32.98 19.08
N ARG A 370 -8.42 -33.20 17.91
CA ARG A 370 -7.93 -34.14 16.89
C ARG A 370 -6.91 -33.51 15.95
N LEU A 371 -6.82 -32.18 15.94
CA LEU A 371 -5.83 -31.48 15.16
C LEU A 371 -4.46 -31.58 15.85
N PRO A 372 -3.36 -31.56 15.09
CA PRO A 372 -2.05 -31.35 15.67
C PRO A 372 -2.00 -29.99 16.37
N ALA A 373 -1.06 -29.83 17.31
CA ALA A 373 -0.93 -28.62 18.12
C ALA A 373 -0.93 -27.35 17.25
N VAL A 374 -1.96 -26.52 17.40
CA VAL A 374 -2.13 -25.28 16.65
C VAL A 374 -1.16 -24.23 17.19
N THR A 375 -0.39 -23.62 16.29
CA THR A 375 0.56 -22.55 16.61
C THR A 375 -0.13 -21.19 16.62
N ILE A 376 -1.02 -20.95 15.67
CA ILE A 376 -1.74 -19.69 15.51
C ILE A 376 -3.04 -19.90 14.73
N ALA A 377 -4.07 -19.12 15.05
CA ALA A 377 -5.32 -19.09 14.31
C ALA A 377 -5.52 -17.77 13.55
N TYR A 378 -5.87 -17.85 12.26
CA TYR A 378 -6.23 -16.71 11.42
C TYR A 378 -7.72 -16.77 11.07
N ILE A 379 -8.47 -15.74 11.48
CA ILE A 379 -9.89 -15.61 11.18
C ILE A 379 -10.04 -14.81 9.88
N CYS A 380 -10.38 -15.50 8.79
CA CYS A 380 -10.46 -14.98 7.42
C CYS A 380 -11.89 -15.06 6.87
N THR A 381 -12.85 -14.47 7.58
CA THR A 381 -14.26 -14.43 7.21
C THR A 381 -14.57 -13.37 6.15
N ALA A 382 -15.77 -13.43 5.55
CA ALA A 382 -16.19 -12.45 4.56
C ALA A 382 -16.64 -11.15 5.22
N THR A 383 -17.28 -11.25 6.40
CA THR A 383 -17.82 -10.13 7.16
C THR A 383 -17.15 -10.00 8.53
N LEU A 384 -17.26 -8.81 9.13
CA LEU A 384 -16.71 -8.53 10.47
C LEU A 384 -17.49 -9.29 11.54
N GLU A 385 -18.81 -9.39 11.37
CA GLU A 385 -19.74 -10.04 12.30
C GLU A 385 -19.43 -11.54 12.43
N GLU A 386 -19.26 -12.23 11.30
CA GLU A 386 -18.81 -13.63 11.27
C GLU A 386 -17.46 -13.81 11.95
N GLY A 387 -16.53 -12.87 11.73
CA GLY A 387 -15.19 -12.92 12.29
C GLY A 387 -15.18 -12.77 13.81
N ILE A 388 -16.01 -11.85 14.33
CA ILE A 388 -16.20 -11.67 15.78
C ILE A 388 -16.84 -12.93 16.39
N ALA A 389 -17.86 -13.49 15.75
CA ALA A 389 -18.50 -14.73 16.22
C ALA A 389 -17.52 -15.92 16.24
N ALA A 390 -16.73 -16.10 15.18
CA ALA A 390 -15.70 -17.14 15.10
C ALA A 390 -14.61 -16.96 16.17
N THR A 391 -14.15 -15.72 16.39
CA THR A 391 -13.17 -15.39 17.43
C THR A 391 -13.70 -15.76 18.82
N HIS A 392 -14.94 -15.35 19.14
CA HIS A 392 -15.57 -15.64 20.41
C HIS A 392 -15.78 -17.14 20.63
N SER A 393 -16.25 -17.86 19.60
CA SER A 393 -16.44 -19.32 19.67
C SER A 393 -15.12 -20.06 19.94
N LEU A 394 -14.04 -19.68 19.25
CA LEU A 394 -12.73 -20.31 19.44
C LEU A 394 -12.18 -20.06 20.86
N LEU A 395 -12.34 -18.84 21.39
CA LEU A 395 -11.97 -18.52 22.77
C LEU A 395 -12.69 -19.39 23.80
N MET A 396 -14.01 -19.58 23.62
CA MET A 396 -14.82 -20.38 24.55
C MET A 396 -14.54 -21.88 24.44
N THR A 397 -14.14 -22.35 23.25
CA THR A 397 -13.88 -23.76 22.97
C THR A 397 -12.51 -24.21 23.47
N THR A 398 -11.58 -23.27 23.65
CA THR A 398 -10.17 -23.54 24.00
C THR A 398 -9.66 -22.67 25.15
N PRO A 399 -10.28 -22.74 26.35
CA PRO A 399 -9.84 -21.93 27.48
C PRO A 399 -8.37 -22.20 27.85
N ASP A 400 -7.95 -23.46 27.78
CA ASP A 400 -6.63 -23.92 28.22
C ASP A 400 -5.53 -23.87 27.13
N GLN A 401 -5.88 -23.67 25.85
CA GLN A 401 -4.88 -23.62 24.76
C GLN A 401 -4.34 -22.20 24.56
N GLN A 402 -3.02 -22.03 24.48
CA GLN A 402 -2.38 -20.71 24.57
C GLN A 402 -2.01 -20.05 23.22
N PHE A 403 -2.49 -20.53 22.08
CA PHE A 403 -2.09 -19.95 20.80
C PHE A 403 -2.77 -18.59 20.53
N PRO A 404 -2.12 -17.68 19.77
CA PRO A 404 -2.71 -16.41 19.36
C PRO A 404 -3.86 -16.59 18.34
N ILE A 405 -4.87 -15.74 18.43
CA ILE A 405 -6.01 -15.66 17.51
C ILE A 405 -5.98 -14.29 16.83
N VAL A 406 -5.83 -14.28 15.50
CA VAL A 406 -5.78 -13.05 14.72
C VAL A 406 -7.07 -12.87 13.94
N LEU A 407 -7.87 -11.89 14.35
CA LEU A 407 -9.04 -11.45 13.61
C LEU A 407 -8.60 -10.57 12.43
N CYS A 408 -8.67 -11.10 11.22
CA CYS A 408 -8.31 -10.36 10.01
C CYS A 408 -9.54 -9.60 9.49
N THR A 409 -9.54 -8.28 9.61
CA THR A 409 -10.65 -7.43 9.17
C THR A 409 -10.34 -6.76 7.84
N GLN A 410 -11.34 -6.53 7.01
CA GLN A 410 -11.10 -5.88 5.71
C GLN A 410 -10.84 -4.38 5.89
N ASP A 411 -11.67 -3.69 6.66
CA ASP A 411 -11.61 -2.24 6.88
C ASP A 411 -11.38 -1.89 8.37
N ALA A 412 -11.23 -0.59 8.64
CA ALA A 412 -11.07 -0.04 9.97
C ALA A 412 -12.24 -0.44 10.88
N VAL A 413 -11.90 -1.11 11.97
CA VAL A 413 -12.84 -1.43 13.04
C VAL A 413 -12.98 -0.22 13.95
N HIS A 414 -14.21 0.06 14.38
CA HIS A 414 -14.46 1.12 15.36
C HIS A 414 -13.59 0.92 16.60
N THR A 415 -12.94 1.98 17.07
CA THR A 415 -11.91 1.94 18.14
C THR A 415 -12.37 1.21 19.40
N GLU A 416 -13.66 1.29 19.73
CA GLU A 416 -14.27 0.57 20.85
C GLU A 416 -14.19 -0.96 20.68
N VAL A 417 -14.60 -1.48 19.52
CA VAL A 417 -14.61 -2.93 19.23
C VAL A 417 -13.17 -3.43 19.14
N HIS A 418 -12.29 -2.66 18.51
CA HIS A 418 -10.86 -2.97 18.48
C HIS A 418 -10.26 -3.10 19.88
N ARG A 419 -10.60 -2.17 20.80
CA ARG A 419 -10.12 -2.23 22.19
C ARG A 419 -10.70 -3.41 22.95
N GLN A 420 -11.99 -3.73 22.76
CA GLN A 420 -12.63 -4.85 23.43
C GLN A 420 -12.00 -6.19 23.04
N ILE A 421 -11.66 -6.37 21.76
CA ILE A 421 -11.00 -7.60 21.29
C ILE A 421 -9.57 -7.67 21.81
N ASN A 422 -8.82 -6.57 21.74
CA ASN A 422 -7.43 -6.53 22.23
C ASN A 422 -7.32 -6.61 23.77
N ASN A 423 -8.42 -6.42 24.52
CA ASN A 423 -8.43 -6.70 25.96
C ASN A 423 -8.27 -8.20 26.27
N TYR A 424 -8.51 -9.09 25.31
CA TYR A 424 -8.20 -10.50 25.44
C TYR A 424 -6.71 -10.73 25.09
N PRO A 425 -5.87 -11.22 26.03
CA PRO A 425 -4.40 -11.24 25.85
C PRO A 425 -3.89 -12.02 24.64
N ARG A 426 -4.67 -12.99 24.14
CA ARG A 426 -4.31 -13.85 23.00
C ARG A 426 -4.98 -13.42 21.69
N CYS A 427 -5.77 -12.35 21.69
CA CYS A 427 -6.49 -11.88 20.51
C CYS A 427 -5.82 -10.65 19.91
N HIS A 428 -5.66 -10.68 18.59
CA HIS A 428 -5.08 -9.59 17.82
C HIS A 428 -6.03 -9.20 16.71
N VAL A 429 -6.27 -7.90 16.53
CA VAL A 429 -6.98 -7.41 15.35
C VAL A 429 -5.96 -6.98 14.30
N PHE A 430 -6.10 -7.53 13.10
CA PHE A 430 -5.25 -7.23 11.97
C PHE A 430 -6.07 -6.64 10.84
N ASN A 431 -5.93 -5.32 10.62
CA ASN A 431 -6.64 -4.63 9.55
C ASN A 431 -5.92 -4.83 8.22
N ALA A 432 -6.60 -5.49 7.29
CA ALA A 432 -6.06 -5.88 6.00
C ALA A 432 -5.77 -4.72 5.06
N TYR A 433 -6.58 -3.65 5.08
CA TYR A 433 -6.29 -2.46 4.26
C TYR A 433 -5.17 -1.62 4.85
N ASP A 434 -5.14 -1.45 6.18
CA ASP A 434 -4.02 -0.78 6.84
C ASP A 434 -2.71 -1.51 6.55
N ALA A 435 -2.70 -2.82 6.67
CA ALA A 435 -1.54 -3.64 6.35
C ALA A 435 -1.26 -3.63 4.85
N GLY A 436 -2.20 -3.93 3.95
CA GLY A 436 -1.92 -4.08 2.52
C GLY A 436 -1.56 -2.79 1.78
N LEU A 437 -1.96 -1.62 2.30
CA LEU A 437 -1.80 -0.30 1.64
C LEU A 437 -0.91 0.67 2.42
N LYS A 438 -0.38 0.31 3.59
CA LYS A 438 0.58 1.18 4.28
C LYS A 438 1.85 1.33 3.44
N LEU A 439 2.37 2.53 3.36
CA LEU A 439 3.60 2.80 2.63
C LEU A 439 4.80 2.63 3.58
N GLU A 440 5.95 2.26 3.07
CA GLU A 440 7.16 2.18 3.90
C GLU A 440 7.67 3.58 4.24
N LYS A 441 8.43 3.74 5.34
CA LYS A 441 8.84 5.04 5.84
C LYS A 441 9.73 5.73 4.81
N ASN A 442 9.40 6.97 4.44
CA ASN A 442 10.09 7.78 3.42
C ASN A 442 10.05 7.21 1.98
N GLU A 443 9.23 6.18 1.72
CA GLU A 443 9.06 5.66 0.36
C GLU A 443 7.93 6.37 -0.39
N PRO A 444 8.13 6.69 -1.69
CA PRO A 444 7.18 7.46 -2.49
C PRO A 444 5.98 6.62 -2.98
N VAL A 445 6.12 5.30 -3.08
CA VAL A 445 5.10 4.39 -3.62
C VAL A 445 5.05 3.05 -2.87
N LEU A 446 3.96 2.31 -3.07
CA LEU A 446 3.79 0.98 -2.48
C LEU A 446 4.92 0.03 -2.94
N ASN A 447 5.42 -0.76 -1.99
CA ASN A 447 6.44 -1.80 -2.18
C ASN A 447 7.81 -1.30 -2.71
N GLU A 448 8.09 0.00 -2.72
CA GLU A 448 9.32 0.55 -3.31
C GLU A 448 10.61 0.01 -2.67
N PHE A 449 10.67 -0.01 -1.34
CA PHE A 449 11.81 -0.56 -0.62
C PHE A 449 12.05 -2.04 -0.96
N THR A 450 10.97 -2.82 -1.02
CA THR A 450 11.04 -4.24 -1.42
C THR A 450 11.55 -4.39 -2.86
N GLU A 451 11.15 -3.53 -3.80
CA GLU A 451 11.71 -3.54 -5.16
C GLU A 451 13.21 -3.27 -5.16
N ARG A 452 13.68 -2.30 -4.37
CA ARG A 452 15.11 -2.00 -4.26
C ARG A 452 15.91 -3.14 -3.65
N GLU A 453 15.40 -3.86 -2.65
CA GLU A 453 16.11 -5.05 -2.17
C GLU A 453 16.10 -6.17 -3.23
N ALA A 454 14.98 -6.35 -3.94
CA ALA A 454 14.85 -7.40 -4.95
C ALA A 454 15.81 -7.17 -6.12
N ALA A 455 15.99 -5.93 -6.53
CA ALA A 455 16.90 -5.60 -7.60
C ALA A 455 18.39 -5.74 -7.16
N ILE A 456 18.72 -5.60 -5.87
CA ILE A 456 20.05 -5.94 -5.34
C ILE A 456 20.30 -7.45 -5.49
N VAL A 457 19.29 -8.28 -5.16
CA VAL A 457 19.34 -9.73 -5.36
C VAL A 457 19.55 -10.07 -6.84
N TYR A 458 18.80 -9.43 -7.74
CA TYR A 458 18.91 -9.64 -9.19
C TYR A 458 20.33 -9.36 -9.71
N LEU A 459 20.92 -8.23 -9.31
CA LEU A 459 22.26 -7.85 -9.78
C LEU A 459 23.34 -8.82 -9.29
N HIS A 460 23.26 -9.25 -8.02
CA HIS A 460 24.19 -10.26 -7.48
C HIS A 460 24.02 -11.63 -8.14
N PHE A 461 22.82 -11.99 -8.58
CA PHE A 461 22.58 -13.28 -9.22
C PHE A 461 22.94 -13.29 -10.71
N GLY A 462 22.61 -12.22 -11.43
CA GLY A 462 22.70 -12.17 -12.90
C GLY A 462 24.00 -11.58 -13.45
N GLN A 463 24.69 -10.71 -12.71
CA GLN A 463 25.86 -9.96 -13.22
C GLN A 463 26.91 -9.66 -12.14
N ASN A 464 27.49 -10.70 -11.52
CA ASN A 464 28.57 -10.54 -10.52
C ASN A 464 29.71 -9.62 -10.99
N SER A 465 30.08 -9.70 -12.28
CA SER A 465 31.11 -8.82 -12.88
C SER A 465 30.70 -7.34 -12.90
N LEU A 466 29.41 -7.03 -13.06
CA LEU A 466 28.90 -5.65 -13.07
C LEU A 466 28.91 -5.07 -11.66
N VAL A 467 28.50 -5.83 -10.64
CA VAL A 467 28.53 -5.42 -9.23
C VAL A 467 29.96 -5.12 -8.78
N ASP A 468 30.92 -6.00 -9.10
CA ASP A 468 32.33 -5.78 -8.79
C ASP A 468 32.91 -4.56 -9.54
N SER A 469 32.54 -4.37 -10.81
CA SER A 469 32.97 -3.21 -11.59
C SER A 469 32.35 -1.90 -11.09
N LEU A 470 31.10 -1.93 -10.63
CA LEU A 470 30.37 -0.77 -10.11
C LEU A 470 30.85 -0.40 -8.71
N ALA A 471 31.15 -1.39 -7.87
CA ALA A 471 31.79 -1.20 -6.57
C ALA A 471 33.23 -0.65 -6.70
N ALA A 472 33.95 -1.04 -7.77
CA ALA A 472 35.25 -0.46 -8.10
C ALA A 472 35.14 0.99 -8.61
N GLN A 473 34.09 1.31 -9.37
CA GLN A 473 33.82 2.66 -9.89
C GLN A 473 33.30 3.65 -8.83
N THR A 474 32.64 3.17 -7.76
CA THR A 474 32.17 4.00 -6.63
C THR A 474 33.20 4.23 -5.53
N ARG A 475 34.47 3.85 -5.71
CA ARG A 475 35.54 4.36 -4.83
C ARG A 475 35.55 5.89 -4.92
N PRO A 476 35.31 6.61 -3.82
CA PRO A 476 35.09 8.04 -3.87
C PRO A 476 36.35 8.74 -4.38
N ARG A 477 36.29 9.29 -5.60
CA ARG A 477 37.19 10.37 -5.99
C ARG A 477 36.59 11.64 -5.40
N ASN A 478 37.18 12.11 -4.30
CA ASN A 478 36.91 13.37 -3.61
C ASN A 478 35.45 13.56 -3.14
N GLY A 479 35.18 13.13 -1.90
CA GLY A 479 34.22 13.78 -0.98
C GLY A 479 32.73 13.85 -1.32
N ASP A 480 32.29 13.56 -2.55
CA ASP A 480 30.91 13.80 -2.98
C ASP A 480 30.07 12.51 -3.02
N SER A 481 29.65 12.06 -1.83
CA SER A 481 28.81 10.87 -1.61
C SER A 481 27.47 10.91 -2.37
N ARG A 482 26.93 12.09 -2.69
CA ARG A 482 25.65 12.21 -3.40
C ARG A 482 25.73 11.77 -4.87
N SER A 483 26.85 12.05 -5.53
CA SER A 483 27.03 11.73 -6.95
C SER A 483 27.12 10.22 -7.20
N SER A 484 27.79 9.48 -6.31
CA SER A 484 27.93 8.03 -6.36
C SER A 484 26.61 7.30 -6.12
N VAL A 485 25.78 7.80 -5.18
CA VAL A 485 24.47 7.22 -4.87
C VAL A 485 23.49 7.41 -6.04
N LEU A 486 23.45 8.61 -6.63
CA LEU A 486 22.59 8.91 -7.77
C LEU A 486 22.94 8.10 -9.03
N LEU A 487 24.25 7.87 -9.28
CA LEU A 487 24.69 7.04 -10.40
C LEU A 487 24.30 5.58 -10.18
N TRP A 488 24.50 5.08 -8.96
CA TRP A 488 24.09 3.74 -8.54
C TRP A 488 22.59 3.52 -8.73
N ASP A 489 21.75 4.42 -8.21
CA ASP A 489 20.29 4.36 -8.33
C ASP A 489 19.84 4.33 -9.79
N ARG A 490 20.51 5.08 -10.68
CA ARG A 490 20.18 5.11 -12.11
C ARG A 490 20.51 3.79 -12.81
N THR A 491 21.74 3.29 -12.66
CA THR A 491 22.17 2.03 -13.29
C THR A 491 21.36 0.84 -12.80
N PHE A 492 21.00 0.86 -11.52
CA PHE A 492 20.17 -0.15 -10.87
C PHE A 492 18.77 -0.20 -11.47
N ASN A 493 18.14 0.97 -11.60
CA ASN A 493 16.81 1.09 -12.19
C ASN A 493 16.80 0.65 -13.66
N GLU A 494 17.82 1.01 -14.45
CA GLU A 494 17.91 0.62 -15.86
C GLU A 494 17.96 -0.91 -16.03
N HIS A 495 18.78 -1.62 -15.25
CA HIS A 495 18.89 -3.09 -15.33
C HIS A 495 17.66 -3.79 -14.74
N TRP A 496 17.18 -3.35 -13.58
CA TRP A 496 15.99 -3.93 -12.96
C TRP A 496 14.75 -3.80 -13.85
N PHE A 497 14.54 -2.64 -14.47
CA PHE A 497 13.38 -2.44 -15.34
C PHE A 497 13.54 -3.05 -16.73
N ALA A 498 14.77 -3.37 -17.15
CA ALA A 498 15.03 -4.18 -18.35
C ALA A 498 14.87 -5.69 -18.11
N ALA A 499 14.97 -6.16 -16.87
CA ALA A 499 14.80 -7.57 -16.51
C ALA A 499 13.41 -8.09 -16.86
N GLN A 500 13.33 -9.38 -17.21
CA GLN A 500 12.03 -10.02 -17.46
C GLN A 500 11.24 -10.13 -16.16
N GLU A 501 9.91 -10.07 -16.25
CA GLU A 501 9.09 -10.02 -15.03
C GLU A 501 9.32 -11.23 -14.11
N TRP A 502 9.51 -12.42 -14.66
CA TRP A 502 9.77 -13.61 -13.84
C TRP A 502 11.12 -13.53 -13.11
N GLU A 503 12.13 -12.84 -13.65
CA GLU A 503 13.41 -12.62 -12.97
C GLU A 503 13.23 -11.67 -11.79
N ARG A 504 12.42 -10.62 -12.01
CA ARG A 504 12.04 -9.69 -10.96
C ARG A 504 11.26 -10.37 -9.86
N GLU A 505 10.25 -11.15 -10.23
CA GLU A 505 9.42 -11.83 -9.26
C GLU A 505 10.20 -12.86 -8.44
N SER A 506 11.09 -13.63 -9.07
CA SER A 506 11.96 -14.57 -8.34
C SER A 506 12.89 -13.84 -7.36
N SER A 507 13.42 -12.68 -7.74
CA SER A 507 14.25 -11.86 -6.86
C SER A 507 13.44 -11.25 -5.70
N ARG A 508 12.17 -10.86 -5.94
CA ARG A 508 11.25 -10.43 -4.88
C ARG A 508 10.94 -11.57 -3.92
N ASP A 509 10.80 -12.80 -4.39
CA ASP A 509 10.56 -13.97 -3.53
C ASP A 509 11.73 -14.26 -2.58
N VAL A 510 12.97 -14.04 -3.02
CA VAL A 510 14.15 -14.08 -2.12
C VAL A 510 14.02 -13.05 -0.99
N VAL A 511 13.63 -11.81 -1.31
CA VAL A 511 13.44 -10.74 -0.32
C VAL A 511 12.25 -11.03 0.61
N ARG A 512 11.18 -11.62 0.10
CA ARG A 512 10.02 -12.01 0.90
C ARG A 512 10.38 -13.13 1.88
N HIS A 513 11.19 -14.09 1.46
CA HIS A 513 11.69 -15.19 2.31
C HIS A 513 12.77 -14.74 3.31
N LEU A 514 13.34 -13.55 3.14
CA LEU A 514 14.32 -12.98 4.06
C LEU A 514 13.84 -12.91 5.50
N HIS A 515 12.53 -12.73 5.73
CA HIS A 515 11.96 -12.76 7.09
C HIS A 515 12.17 -14.11 7.77
N VAL A 516 11.86 -15.21 7.07
CA VAL A 516 12.09 -16.58 7.53
C VAL A 516 13.57 -16.82 7.78
N LYS A 517 14.45 -16.52 6.80
CA LYS A 517 15.89 -16.71 6.97
C LYS A 517 16.46 -15.88 8.11
N ARG A 518 16.00 -14.63 8.28
CA ARG A 518 16.41 -13.75 9.38
C ARG A 518 16.03 -14.32 10.74
N HIS A 519 14.84 -14.87 10.88
CA HIS A 519 14.44 -15.57 12.11
C HIS A 519 15.46 -16.65 12.47
N TYR A 520 15.87 -17.48 11.51
CA TYR A 520 16.90 -18.50 11.75
C TYR A 520 18.30 -17.92 11.94
N PHE A 521 18.73 -16.93 11.16
CA PHE A 521 20.02 -16.26 11.34
C PHE A 521 20.17 -15.70 12.76
N ASN A 522 19.10 -15.13 13.33
CA ASN A 522 19.12 -14.59 14.69
C ASN A 522 19.24 -15.66 15.79
N GLN A 523 18.88 -16.91 15.47
CA GLN A 523 19.03 -18.05 16.38
C GLN A 523 20.42 -18.72 16.26
N LEU A 524 21.22 -18.33 15.27
CA LEU A 524 22.60 -18.81 15.12
C LEU A 524 23.54 -17.92 15.93
N GLU A 525 24.38 -18.52 16.78
CA GLU A 525 25.40 -17.81 17.54
C GLU A 525 26.67 -17.62 16.69
N GLY A 526 27.19 -16.40 16.61
CA GLY A 526 28.50 -16.12 16.01
C GLY A 526 28.59 -16.31 14.48
N GLU A 527 29.60 -17.07 14.03
CA GLU A 527 29.78 -17.39 12.61
C GLU A 527 28.88 -18.57 12.20
N ILE A 528 28.28 -18.47 11.01
CA ILE A 528 27.41 -19.53 10.48
C ILE A 528 28.30 -20.73 10.16
N SER A 529 28.01 -21.88 10.78
CA SER A 529 28.70 -23.14 10.50
C SER A 529 28.51 -23.57 9.03
N GLU A 530 29.42 -24.39 8.49
CA GLU A 530 29.24 -24.96 7.15
C GLU A 530 27.92 -25.73 7.02
N GLN A 531 27.50 -26.41 8.09
CA GLN A 531 26.24 -27.14 8.11
C GLN A 531 25.02 -26.20 8.10
N ASP A 532 25.04 -25.11 8.86
CA ASP A 532 23.94 -24.13 8.85
C ASP A 532 23.88 -23.41 7.49
N GLN A 533 25.02 -23.07 6.89
CA GLN A 533 25.08 -22.50 5.55
C GLN A 533 24.48 -23.46 4.52
N ARG A 534 24.79 -24.76 4.61
CA ARG A 534 24.21 -25.79 3.75
C ARG A 534 22.70 -25.93 3.96
N ASN A 535 22.23 -25.97 5.21
CA ASN A 535 20.81 -26.06 5.55
C ASN A 535 20.01 -24.85 5.01
N LEU A 536 20.57 -23.65 5.13
CA LEU A 536 19.98 -22.42 4.60
C LEU A 536 19.98 -22.38 3.06
N SER A 537 20.96 -23.00 2.42
CA SER A 537 21.04 -23.12 0.97
C SER A 537 20.05 -24.15 0.44
N GLU A 538 19.89 -25.30 1.12
CA GLU A 538 18.81 -26.26 0.83
C GLU A 538 17.43 -25.61 1.00
N LEU A 539 17.26 -24.76 2.02
CA LEU A 539 16.03 -23.99 2.23
C LEU A 539 15.78 -22.98 1.09
N GLU A 540 16.81 -22.28 0.62
CA GLU A 540 16.68 -21.37 -0.52
C GLU A 540 16.27 -22.13 -1.79
N HIS A 541 16.85 -23.31 -2.03
CA HIS A 541 16.47 -24.16 -3.14
C HIS A 541 15.01 -24.64 -3.04
N GLN A 542 14.56 -25.01 -1.84
CA GLN A 542 13.16 -25.37 -1.59
C GLN A 542 12.21 -24.20 -1.89
N ARG A 543 12.54 -22.99 -1.45
CA ARG A 543 11.78 -21.77 -1.77
C ARG A 543 11.74 -21.52 -3.29
N TRP A 544 12.86 -21.67 -3.99
CA TRP A 544 12.91 -21.54 -5.45
C TRP A 544 12.06 -22.61 -6.15
N CYS A 545 12.12 -23.86 -5.69
CA CYS A 545 11.29 -24.93 -6.20
C CYS A 545 9.80 -24.65 -5.97
N ALA A 546 9.43 -24.12 -4.80
CA ALA A 546 8.06 -23.76 -4.46
C ALA A 546 7.48 -22.73 -5.41
N GLU A 547 8.21 -21.65 -5.66
CA GLU A 547 7.85 -20.62 -6.64
C GLU A 547 7.56 -21.25 -8.02
N ARG A 548 8.46 -22.11 -8.50
CA ARG A 548 8.32 -22.76 -9.81
C ARG A 548 7.15 -23.74 -9.86
N LEU A 549 6.99 -24.56 -8.85
CA LEU A 549 5.89 -25.52 -8.78
C LEU A 549 4.53 -24.83 -8.72
N LEU A 550 4.40 -23.75 -7.96
CA LEU A 550 3.17 -22.93 -7.91
C LEU A 550 2.86 -22.25 -9.24
N GLN A 551 3.87 -21.90 -10.02
CA GLN A 551 3.73 -21.44 -11.41
C GLN A 551 3.46 -22.58 -12.41
N GLY A 552 3.32 -23.83 -11.95
CA GLY A 552 3.00 -25.00 -12.78
C GLY A 552 4.20 -25.59 -13.51
N TRP A 553 5.44 -25.28 -13.09
CA TRP A 553 6.62 -25.95 -13.63
C TRP A 553 6.70 -27.39 -13.14
N ARG A 554 7.36 -28.24 -13.94
CA ARG A 554 7.56 -29.66 -13.62
C ARG A 554 9.01 -30.06 -13.81
N TYR A 555 9.44 -31.04 -13.04
CA TYR A 555 10.73 -31.67 -13.26
C TYR A 555 10.82 -32.29 -14.66
N ALA A 556 11.97 -32.12 -15.30
CA ALA A 556 12.39 -32.91 -16.45
C ALA A 556 13.92 -32.91 -16.51
N PRO A 557 14.55 -33.96 -17.04
CA PRO A 557 16.02 -34.04 -17.12
C PRO A 557 16.68 -32.85 -17.83
N ASN A 558 15.96 -32.23 -18.76
CA ASN A 558 16.42 -31.05 -19.49
C ASN A 558 15.43 -29.88 -19.29
N THR A 559 15.97 -28.68 -19.10
CA THR A 559 15.18 -27.46 -18.96
C THR A 559 14.58 -27.04 -20.31
N ASP A 560 13.26 -26.94 -20.36
CA ASP A 560 12.48 -26.40 -21.48
C ASP A 560 11.51 -25.35 -20.94
N ARG A 561 11.90 -24.08 -21.07
CA ARG A 561 11.13 -22.95 -20.56
C ARG A 561 9.76 -22.81 -21.25
N SER A 562 9.64 -23.20 -22.53
CA SER A 562 8.39 -23.09 -23.29
C SER A 562 7.31 -24.05 -22.76
N LYS A 563 7.73 -25.19 -22.20
CA LYS A 563 6.83 -26.21 -21.61
C LYS A 563 6.81 -26.19 -20.09
N ARG A 564 7.39 -25.15 -19.46
CA ARG A 564 7.58 -25.04 -18.01
C ARG A 564 8.22 -26.31 -17.41
N ARG A 565 9.32 -26.77 -18.00
CA ARG A 565 10.10 -27.91 -17.50
C ARG A 565 11.47 -27.45 -17.05
N HIS A 566 11.96 -27.93 -15.90
CA HIS A 566 13.25 -27.52 -15.36
C HIS A 566 14.02 -28.69 -14.72
N ALA A 567 15.32 -28.78 -15.01
CA ALA A 567 16.21 -29.82 -14.49
C ALA A 567 16.45 -29.70 -12.98
N SER A 568 16.63 -28.47 -12.48
CA SER A 568 16.84 -28.22 -11.05
C SER A 568 15.61 -28.44 -10.15
N LEU A 569 14.46 -28.90 -10.67
CA LEU A 569 13.31 -29.27 -9.85
C LEU A 569 13.48 -30.68 -9.24
N CYS A 570 14.55 -30.85 -8.47
CA CYS A 570 14.90 -32.07 -7.75
C CYS A 570 15.37 -31.73 -6.34
N ALA A 571 15.75 -32.74 -5.55
CA ALA A 571 16.32 -32.51 -4.24
C ALA A 571 17.65 -31.74 -4.34
N PHE A 572 17.97 -30.92 -3.34
CA PHE A 572 19.18 -30.08 -3.34
C PHE A 572 20.48 -30.90 -3.50
N HIS A 573 20.52 -32.11 -2.93
CA HIS A 573 21.69 -33.00 -3.03
C HIS A 573 21.85 -33.66 -4.41
N ASP A 574 20.80 -33.68 -5.22
CA ASP A 574 20.83 -34.19 -6.60
C ASP A 574 21.31 -33.12 -7.60
N LEU A 575 21.42 -31.86 -7.17
CA LEU A 575 21.86 -30.78 -8.03
C LEU A 575 23.36 -30.89 -8.36
N PRO A 576 23.77 -30.51 -9.58
CA PRO A 576 25.16 -30.21 -9.88
C PRO A 576 25.72 -29.16 -8.92
N ILE A 577 27.01 -29.27 -8.58
CA ILE A 577 27.69 -28.35 -7.64
C ILE A 577 27.55 -26.88 -8.10
N GLU A 578 27.62 -26.63 -9.41
CA GLU A 578 27.44 -25.29 -9.98
C GLU A 578 26.05 -24.70 -9.72
N GLU A 579 25.01 -25.53 -9.71
CA GLU A 579 23.65 -25.11 -9.37
C GLU A 579 23.51 -24.89 -7.86
N GLN A 580 24.08 -25.76 -7.02
CA GLN A 580 24.08 -25.55 -5.56
C GLN A 580 24.76 -24.23 -5.16
N ASN A 581 25.87 -23.87 -5.83
CA ASN A 581 26.61 -22.63 -5.58
C ASN A 581 25.76 -21.35 -5.75
N LYS A 582 24.70 -21.42 -6.56
CA LYS A 582 23.76 -20.31 -6.72
C LYS A 582 22.97 -20.06 -5.43
N ASP A 583 22.49 -21.12 -4.78
CA ASP A 583 21.78 -21.01 -3.51
C ASP A 583 22.70 -20.49 -2.40
N TYR A 584 23.96 -20.97 -2.33
CA TYR A 584 24.97 -20.43 -1.41
C TYR A 584 25.16 -18.92 -1.59
N THR A 585 25.22 -18.45 -2.84
CA THR A 585 25.36 -17.03 -3.17
C THR A 585 24.15 -16.24 -2.67
N ILE A 586 22.93 -16.72 -2.94
CA ILE A 586 21.69 -16.06 -2.50
C ILE A 586 21.58 -16.02 -0.97
N VAL A 587 21.99 -17.06 -0.25
CA VAL A 587 22.06 -17.05 1.22
C VAL A 587 23.04 -16.00 1.71
N GLY A 588 24.20 -15.86 1.06
CA GLY A 588 25.16 -14.79 1.35
C GLY A 588 24.56 -13.39 1.21
N VAL A 589 23.88 -13.11 0.10
CA VAL A 589 23.17 -11.84 -0.13
C VAL A 589 22.06 -11.62 0.91
N SER A 590 21.30 -12.67 1.22
CA SER A 590 20.24 -12.62 2.25
C SER A 590 20.81 -12.20 3.60
N ARG A 591 21.99 -12.71 3.98
CA ARG A 591 22.66 -12.34 5.24
C ARG A 591 23.06 -10.86 5.26
N LEU A 592 23.56 -10.33 4.13
CA LEU A 592 23.91 -8.91 4.00
C LEU A 592 22.67 -8.02 4.14
N LEU A 593 21.58 -8.36 3.46
CA LEU A 593 20.31 -7.62 3.56
C LEU A 593 19.74 -7.67 4.98
N ALA A 594 19.76 -8.83 5.64
CA ALA A 594 19.31 -8.97 7.03
C ALA A 594 20.09 -8.05 7.99
N ARG A 595 21.42 -7.96 7.83
CA ARG A 595 22.28 -7.05 8.61
C ARG A 595 21.96 -5.59 8.34
N ALA A 596 21.77 -5.20 7.07
CA ALA A 596 21.42 -3.83 6.69
C ALA A 596 20.09 -3.38 7.34
N ARG A 597 19.06 -4.25 7.36
CA ARG A 597 17.77 -3.98 8.02
C ARG A 597 17.86 -3.81 9.54
N ILE A 598 18.89 -4.35 10.18
CA ILE A 598 19.15 -4.13 11.61
C ILE A 598 19.78 -2.75 11.82
N ALA A 599 20.78 -2.40 10.99
CA ALA A 599 21.46 -1.11 11.08
C ALA A 599 20.56 0.10 10.75
N SER A 600 19.48 -0.11 9.98
CA SER A 600 18.52 0.93 9.61
C SER A 600 17.39 1.16 10.62
N LYS A 601 17.20 0.26 11.59
CA LYS A 601 16.23 0.41 12.70
C LYS A 601 16.85 1.25 13.80
#